data_AF-A0A7J7HK70-F1
#
_entry.id   AF-A0A7J7HK70-F1
#
_cell.length_a   1.000
_cell.length_b   1.000
_cell.length_c   1.000
_cell.angle_alpha   90.00
_cell.angle_beta   90.00
_cell.angle_gamma   90.00
#
_symmetry.space_group_name_H-M   'P 1'
#
loop_
_entity.id
_entity.type
_entity.pdbx_description
1 polymer ?
#
loop_
_entity_poly.entity_id
_entity_poly.type
_entity_poly.pdbx_seq_one_letter_code
_entity_poly.pdbx_strand_id
1 'polypeptide(L)'
;MQKIMKKYNLREKVQGQHQTYTLGIKEVSLGLVVALNYRNPFLNPYEEFQKLKHHPAIKPLLEGATVLQYGARTLNEGGFQSIPYPVFPGGAIIGCSAGFLNVRKIKGTHTAMKSGITHIISSSASSLM
;
A
#
# COMPACT_ATOMS: atom_id res chain seq x y z
N MET A 1 3.54 -15.58 7.60
CA MET A 1 3.32 -14.69 6.43
C MET A 1 3.66 -15.38 5.10
N GLN A 2 4.92 -15.75 4.76
CA GLN A 2 5.21 -16.42 3.47
C GLN A 2 4.42 -17.72 3.21
N LYS A 3 4.16 -18.53 4.26
CA LYS A 3 3.33 -19.74 4.18
C LYS A 3 1.87 -19.46 3.73
N ILE A 4 1.32 -18.30 4.07
CA ILE A 4 -0.06 -17.89 3.71
C ILE A 4 -0.15 -17.59 2.22
N MET A 5 0.82 -16.84 1.70
CA MET A 5 0.89 -16.48 0.28
C MET A 5 1.04 -17.72 -0.61
N LYS A 6 1.81 -18.72 -0.15
CA LYS A 6 1.99 -19.99 -0.84
C LYS A 6 0.72 -20.84 -0.82
N LYS A 7 0.00 -20.90 0.30
CA LYS A 7 -1.24 -21.71 0.42
C LYS A 7 -2.35 -21.26 -0.53
N TYR A 8 -2.53 -19.95 -0.72
CA TYR A 8 -3.54 -19.40 -1.64
C TYR A 8 -2.99 -19.10 -3.05
N ASN A 9 -1.71 -19.38 -3.29
CA ASN A 9 -0.99 -19.08 -4.52
C ASN A 9 -1.13 -17.62 -4.98
N LEU A 10 -1.21 -16.67 -4.04
CA LEU A 10 -1.53 -15.27 -4.32
C LEU A 10 -0.42 -14.53 -5.06
N ARG A 11 0.85 -14.95 -4.89
CA ARG A 11 1.96 -14.37 -5.66
C ARG A 11 1.91 -14.74 -7.13
N GLU A 12 1.60 -15.99 -7.43
CA GLU A 12 1.53 -16.47 -8.82
C GLU A 12 0.26 -16.00 -9.52
N LYS A 13 -0.88 -15.97 -8.81
CA LYS A 13 -2.16 -15.56 -9.40
C LYS A 13 -2.28 -14.06 -9.64
N VAL A 14 -1.78 -13.24 -8.71
CA VAL A 14 -2.06 -11.79 -8.70
C VAL A 14 -0.93 -10.92 -8.17
N GLN A 15 0.29 -11.44 -8.05
CA GLN A 15 1.42 -10.73 -7.44
C GLN A 15 1.06 -10.10 -6.08
N GLY A 16 0.15 -10.75 -5.34
CA GLY A 16 -0.43 -10.16 -4.14
C GLY A 16 0.59 -10.02 -3.02
N GLN A 17 0.36 -9.06 -2.12
CA GLN A 17 1.10 -8.88 -0.87
C GLN A 17 0.11 -8.81 0.30
N HIS A 18 0.56 -9.08 1.52
CA HIS A 18 -0.31 -9.05 2.69
C HIS A 18 0.41 -8.39 3.86
N GLN A 19 -0.37 -7.74 4.71
CA GLN A 19 0.12 -7.04 5.88
C GLN A 19 -0.76 -7.35 7.09
N THR A 20 -0.13 -7.62 8.22
CA THR A 20 -0.81 -7.77 9.52
C THR A 20 0.01 -6.98 10.54
N TYR A 21 -0.63 -6.04 11.21
CA TYR A 21 -0.03 -5.18 12.22
C TYR A 21 -0.84 -5.29 13.51
N THR A 22 -0.17 -5.44 14.63
CA THR A 22 -0.76 -5.23 15.95
C THR A 22 -0.66 -3.74 16.27
N LEU A 23 -1.80 -3.07 16.48
CA LEU A 23 -1.86 -1.62 16.71
C LEU A 23 -1.89 -1.27 18.20
N GLY A 24 -2.35 -2.19 19.05
CA GLY A 24 -2.42 -2.05 20.50
C GLY A 24 -2.64 -3.40 21.18
N ILE A 25 -2.98 -3.40 22.48
CA ILE A 25 -3.13 -4.65 23.27
C ILE A 25 -4.25 -5.55 22.70
N LYS A 26 -5.32 -4.97 22.15
CA LYS A 26 -6.50 -5.70 21.63
C LYS A 26 -6.90 -5.33 20.21
N GLU A 27 -6.02 -4.67 19.45
CA GLU A 27 -6.34 -4.20 18.09
C GLU A 27 -5.36 -4.76 17.07
N VAL A 28 -5.92 -5.29 15.97
CA VAL A 28 -5.16 -5.85 14.84
C VAL A 28 -5.66 -5.20 13.56
N SER A 29 -4.74 -4.71 12.74
CA SER A 29 -4.98 -4.27 11.38
C SER A 29 -4.50 -5.32 10.39
N LEU A 30 -5.40 -5.78 9.52
CA LEU A 30 -5.14 -6.78 8.50
C LEU A 30 -5.47 -6.22 7.12
N GLY A 31 -4.58 -6.42 6.15
CA GLY A 31 -4.79 -5.98 4.77
C GLY A 31 -4.22 -6.96 3.74
N LEU A 32 -4.87 -7.01 2.58
CA LEU A 32 -4.41 -7.68 1.38
C LEU A 32 -4.20 -6.63 0.27
N VAL A 33 -3.06 -6.71 -0.40
CA VAL A 33 -2.73 -5.94 -1.59
C VAL A 33 -2.77 -6.88 -2.78
N VAL A 34 -3.43 -6.47 -3.84
CA VAL A 34 -3.55 -7.20 -5.09
C VAL A 34 -3.07 -6.28 -6.20
N ALA A 35 -2.14 -6.76 -7.04
CA ALA A 35 -1.63 -5.96 -8.14
C ALA A 35 -2.72 -5.79 -9.20
N LEU A 36 -2.98 -4.57 -9.66
CA LEU A 36 -4.08 -4.26 -10.60
C LEU A 36 -3.82 -4.75 -12.03
N ASN A 37 -2.67 -5.34 -12.31
CA ASN A 37 -2.30 -5.97 -13.58
C ASN A 37 -2.67 -7.48 -13.63
N TYR A 38 -3.59 -7.94 -12.76
CA TYR A 38 -4.06 -9.33 -12.78
C TYR A 38 -4.72 -9.67 -14.13
N ARG A 39 -4.48 -10.89 -14.64
CA ARG A 39 -5.02 -11.33 -15.95
C ARG A 39 -6.46 -11.83 -15.89
N ASN A 40 -6.89 -12.33 -14.73
CA ASN A 40 -8.22 -12.93 -14.59
C ASN A 40 -9.27 -11.85 -14.33
N PRO A 41 -10.20 -11.56 -15.26
CA PRO A 41 -11.22 -10.52 -15.09
C PRO A 41 -12.27 -10.88 -14.03
N PHE A 42 -12.40 -12.16 -13.66
CA PHE A 42 -13.31 -12.62 -12.61
C PHE A 42 -12.69 -12.56 -11.21
N LEU A 43 -11.47 -12.02 -11.08
CA LEU A 43 -10.83 -11.92 -9.79
C LEU A 43 -11.46 -10.83 -8.94
N ASN A 44 -11.91 -11.21 -7.75
CA ASN A 44 -12.47 -10.27 -6.77
C ASN A 44 -11.48 -10.09 -5.59
N PRO A 45 -10.78 -8.93 -5.49
CA PRO A 45 -9.84 -8.68 -4.40
C PRO A 45 -10.48 -8.75 -3.00
N TYR A 46 -11.76 -8.39 -2.89
CA TYR A 46 -12.48 -8.48 -1.62
C TYR A 46 -12.66 -9.93 -1.18
N GLU A 47 -13.07 -10.81 -2.08
CA GLU A 47 -13.21 -12.23 -1.76
C GLU A 47 -11.88 -12.88 -1.40
N GLU A 48 -10.79 -12.54 -2.10
CA GLU A 48 -9.46 -13.03 -1.74
C GLU A 48 -9.04 -12.55 -0.33
N PHE A 49 -9.43 -11.33 0.05
CA PHE A 49 -9.25 -10.84 1.40
C PHE A 49 -10.10 -11.60 2.44
N GLN A 50 -11.33 -11.97 2.10
CA GLN A 50 -12.16 -12.83 2.98
C GLN A 50 -11.53 -14.22 3.14
N LYS A 51 -11.02 -14.81 2.06
CA LYS A 51 -10.30 -16.11 2.11
C LYS A 51 -9.06 -16.02 2.99
N LEU A 52 -8.30 -14.93 2.90
CA LEU A 52 -7.14 -14.67 3.75
C LEU A 52 -7.49 -14.72 5.24
N LYS A 53 -8.61 -14.10 5.65
CA LYS A 53 -9.07 -14.10 7.06
C LYS A 53 -9.33 -15.50 7.61
N HIS A 54 -9.76 -16.43 6.77
CA HIS A 54 -10.02 -17.82 7.15
C HIS A 54 -8.76 -18.70 7.21
N HIS A 55 -7.59 -18.15 6.87
CA HIS A 55 -6.35 -18.91 6.94
C HIS A 55 -6.07 -19.38 8.37
N PRO A 56 -5.62 -20.64 8.61
CA PRO A 56 -5.37 -21.16 9.97
C PRO A 56 -4.41 -20.34 10.84
N ALA A 57 -3.51 -19.57 10.22
CA ALA A 57 -2.58 -18.67 10.91
C ALA A 57 -3.15 -17.26 11.21
N ILE A 58 -4.31 -16.91 10.64
CA ILE A 58 -4.98 -15.61 10.82
C ILE A 58 -6.28 -15.78 11.59
N LYS A 59 -7.06 -16.83 11.29
CA LYS A 59 -8.34 -17.13 11.94
C LYS A 59 -8.27 -17.05 13.48
N PRO A 60 -7.26 -17.64 14.17
CA PRO A 60 -7.18 -17.54 15.63
C PRO A 60 -6.96 -16.12 16.15
N LEU A 61 -6.36 -15.24 15.34
CA LEU A 61 -6.16 -13.82 15.69
C LEU A 61 -7.45 -13.00 15.61
N LEU A 62 -8.46 -13.51 14.90
CA LEU A 62 -9.72 -12.82 14.65
C LEU A 62 -10.91 -13.47 15.38
N GLU A 63 -10.69 -14.58 16.07
CA GLU A 63 -11.75 -15.32 16.75
C GLU A 63 -12.30 -14.49 17.93
N GLY A 64 -13.61 -14.26 17.93
CA GLY A 64 -14.27 -13.35 18.88
C GLY A 64 -13.98 -11.85 18.67
N ALA A 65 -13.22 -11.48 17.64
CA ALA A 65 -12.96 -10.08 17.31
C ALA A 65 -14.15 -9.44 16.57
N THR A 66 -14.31 -8.13 16.75
CA THR A 66 -15.31 -7.33 16.02
C THR A 66 -14.61 -6.39 15.03
N VAL A 67 -15.22 -6.16 13.86
CA VAL A 67 -14.68 -5.23 12.86
C VAL A 67 -15.00 -3.80 13.28
N LEU A 68 -13.95 -3.02 13.57
CA LEU A 68 -14.09 -1.59 13.91
C LEU A 68 -14.19 -0.70 12.66
N GLN A 69 -13.38 -1.02 11.64
CA GLN A 69 -13.30 -0.23 10.42
C GLN A 69 -12.97 -1.14 9.22
N TYR A 70 -13.54 -0.81 8.07
CA TYR A 70 -13.22 -1.42 6.78
C TYR A 70 -13.00 -0.34 5.73
N GLY A 71 -12.06 -0.57 4.83
CA GLY A 71 -11.76 0.33 3.73
C GLY A 71 -10.85 -0.31 2.69
N ALA A 72 -10.78 0.33 1.53
CA ALA A 72 -9.90 -0.05 0.44
C ALA A 72 -9.28 1.21 -0.18
N ARG A 73 -8.05 1.08 -0.68
CA ARG A 73 -7.35 2.17 -1.37
C ARG A 73 -6.41 1.60 -2.42
N THR A 74 -6.27 2.31 -3.52
CA THR A 74 -5.22 2.04 -4.51
C THR A 74 -3.87 2.61 -4.04
N LEU A 75 -2.79 1.95 -4.43
CA LEU A 75 -1.42 2.39 -4.15
C LEU A 75 -0.58 2.26 -5.41
N ASN A 76 0.44 3.11 -5.55
CA ASN A 76 1.30 3.10 -6.73
C ASN A 76 2.19 1.86 -6.73
N GLU A 77 2.20 1.12 -7.83
CA GLU A 77 3.09 -0.03 -8.03
C GLU A 77 4.12 0.20 -9.16
N GLY A 78 4.02 1.33 -9.87
CA GLY A 78 4.84 1.65 -11.04
C GLY A 78 6.33 1.85 -10.75
N GLY A 79 6.75 2.05 -9.50
CA GLY A 79 8.15 2.21 -9.13
C GLY A 79 8.80 3.48 -9.71
N PHE A 80 10.13 3.50 -9.70
CA PHE A 80 10.91 4.68 -10.12
C PHE A 80 10.68 5.05 -11.60
N GLN A 81 10.52 4.05 -12.46
CA GLN A 81 10.29 4.23 -13.89
C GLN A 81 8.96 4.95 -14.23
N SER A 82 8.01 5.01 -13.30
CA SER A 82 6.72 5.66 -13.51
C SER A 82 6.63 7.05 -12.89
N ILE A 83 7.73 7.59 -12.35
CA ILE A 83 7.76 8.92 -11.76
C ILE A 83 7.79 9.97 -12.89
N PRO A 84 6.80 10.86 -12.99
CA PRO A 84 6.79 11.94 -13.98
C PRO A 84 7.78 13.04 -13.58
N TYR A 85 8.03 13.98 -14.49
CA TYR A 85 8.71 15.22 -14.10
C TYR A 85 7.85 15.98 -13.07
N PRO A 86 8.33 16.18 -11.83
CA PRO A 86 7.44 16.53 -10.72
C PRO A 86 7.26 18.04 -10.52
N VAL A 87 7.96 18.90 -11.27
CA VAL A 87 7.92 20.36 -11.08
C VAL A 87 7.38 21.05 -12.33
N PHE A 88 6.57 22.09 -12.15
CA PHE A 88 6.05 22.92 -13.24
C PHE A 88 5.97 24.38 -12.78
N PRO A 89 5.84 25.36 -13.70
CA PRO A 89 5.74 26.76 -13.32
C PRO A 89 4.60 26.99 -12.32
N GLY A 90 4.94 27.48 -11.11
CA GLY A 90 3.99 27.74 -10.04
C GLY A 90 3.60 26.54 -9.16
N GLY A 91 4.21 25.36 -9.32
CA GLY A 91 3.89 24.24 -8.45
C GLY A 91 4.71 22.96 -8.63
N ALA A 92 4.37 21.94 -7.84
CA ALA A 92 4.97 20.62 -7.93
C ALA A 92 3.98 19.50 -7.57
N ILE A 93 4.18 18.32 -8.14
CA ILE A 93 3.51 17.08 -7.78
C ILE A 93 4.36 16.39 -6.71
N ILE A 94 3.76 16.08 -5.56
CA ILE A 94 4.44 15.49 -4.41
C ILE A 94 3.77 14.18 -3.96
N GLY A 95 4.45 13.43 -3.10
CA GLY A 95 3.91 12.24 -2.46
C GLY A 95 3.52 11.11 -3.40
N CYS A 96 2.43 10.42 -3.06
CA CYS A 96 1.91 9.31 -3.86
C CYS A 96 1.35 9.77 -5.21
N SER A 97 0.94 11.03 -5.34
CA SER A 97 0.53 11.60 -6.63
C SER A 97 1.69 11.62 -7.63
N ALA A 98 2.92 11.87 -7.16
CA ALA A 98 4.13 11.77 -7.97
C ALA A 98 4.69 10.34 -8.09
N GLY A 99 4.13 9.37 -7.35
CA GLY A 99 4.58 7.98 -7.39
C GLY A 99 5.80 7.66 -6.52
N PHE A 100 6.13 8.47 -5.51
CA PHE A 100 7.28 8.23 -4.62
C PHE A 100 7.13 7.05 -3.62
N LEU A 101 6.26 6.08 -3.91
CA LEU A 101 6.04 4.92 -3.05
C LEU A 101 7.12 3.84 -3.29
N ASN A 102 7.72 3.34 -2.21
CA ASN A 102 8.58 2.16 -2.30
C ASN A 102 7.74 0.88 -2.25
N VAL A 103 7.50 0.30 -3.44
CA VAL A 103 6.64 -0.87 -3.63
C VAL A 103 7.15 -2.10 -2.88
N ARG A 104 8.46 -2.39 -2.97
CA ARG A 104 9.05 -3.59 -2.35
C ARG A 104 8.95 -3.56 -0.83
N LYS A 105 8.99 -2.37 -0.23
CA LYS A 105 8.89 -2.20 1.22
C LYS A 105 7.46 -1.93 1.69
N ILE A 106 6.50 -1.67 0.79
CA ILE A 106 5.17 -1.12 1.09
C ILE A 106 5.29 0.13 1.97
N LYS A 107 6.18 1.06 1.61
CA LYS A 107 6.42 2.29 2.37
C LYS A 107 6.39 3.51 1.45
N GLY A 108 5.41 4.38 1.65
CA GLY A 108 5.28 5.65 0.91
C GLY A 108 5.18 6.89 1.81
N THR A 109 4.89 6.73 3.11
CA THR A 109 4.62 7.87 4.00
C THR A 109 5.85 8.76 4.17
N HIS A 110 6.99 8.18 4.54
CA HIS A 110 8.26 8.91 4.71
C HIS A 110 8.73 9.64 3.44
N THR A 111 8.63 8.99 2.27
CA THR A 111 9.00 9.62 0.98
C THR A 111 8.02 10.70 0.60
N ALA A 112 6.72 10.54 0.87
CA ALA A 112 5.73 11.58 0.66
C ALA A 112 5.98 12.81 1.52
N MET A 113 6.24 12.63 2.83
CA MET A 113 6.62 13.73 3.72
C MET A 113 7.89 14.42 3.24
N LYS A 114 8.93 13.66 2.88
CA LYS A 114 10.19 14.22 2.42
C LYS A 114 10.02 15.05 1.14
N SER A 115 9.20 14.59 0.19
CA SER A 115 8.93 15.34 -1.03
C SER A 115 8.27 16.71 -0.77
N GLY A 116 7.35 16.79 0.19
CA GLY A 116 6.74 18.06 0.60
C GLY A 116 7.74 19.01 1.26
N ILE A 117 8.55 18.51 2.19
CA ILE A 117 9.60 19.31 2.86
C ILE A 117 10.60 19.85 1.83
N THR A 118 11.07 19.01 0.91
CA THR A 118 12.03 19.41 -0.12
C THR A 118 11.43 20.49 -1.03
N HIS A 119 10.18 20.34 -1.45
CA HIS A 119 9.51 21.36 -2.26
C HIS A 119 9.44 22.72 -1.55
N ILE A 120 8.99 22.72 -0.29
CA ILE A 120 8.88 23.96 0.52
C ILE A 120 10.25 24.65 0.64
N ILE A 121 11.29 23.92 1.05
CA ILE A 121 12.63 24.50 1.23
C ILE A 121 13.16 25.08 -0.10
N SER A 122 12.96 24.38 -1.21
CA SER A 122 13.39 24.87 -2.53
C SER A 122 12.63 26.13 -2.95
N SER A 123 11.32 26.20 -2.70
CA SER A 123 10.50 27.35 -3.05
C SER A 123 10.86 28.61 -2.26
N SER A 124 11.16 28.46 -0.96
CA SER A 124 11.60 29.56 -0.10
C SER A 124 12.97 30.11 -0.49
N ALA A 125 13.88 29.26 -0.99
CA ALA A 125 15.18 29.71 -1.48
C ALA A 125 15.04 30.51 -2.79
N SER A 126 14.13 30.10 -3.68
CA SER A 126 13.85 30.83 -4.92
C SER A 126 13.16 32.18 -4.71
N SER A 127 12.43 32.38 -3.60
CA SER A 127 11.83 33.70 -3.27
C SER A 127 12.81 34.68 -2.61
N LEU A 128 13.99 34.22 -2.20
CA LEU A 128 15.04 35.02 -1.55
C LEU A 128 16.15 35.45 -2.53
N MET A 129 16.06 35.05 -3.80
CA MET A 129 16.93 35.47 -4.91
C MET A 129 16.16 36.39 -5.84
#